data_AF-A0ABD6E9E3-F1
#
_entry.id   AF-A0ABD6E9E3-F1
#
_cell.length_a   1.000
_cell.length_b   1.000
_cell.length_c   1.000
_cell.angle_alpha   90.00
_cell.angle_beta   90.00
_cell.angle_gamma   90.00
#
_symmetry.space_group_name_H-M   'P 1'
#
loop_
_entity.id
_entity.type
_entity.pdbx_description
1 polymer ?
#
loop_
_entity_poly.entity_id
_entity_poly.type
_entity_poly.pdbx_seq_one_letter_code
_entity_poly.pdbx_strand_id
1 'polypeptide(L)'
;MLTLPVDDARTDPPLPTWLQEPRHVNKIVGVEEELEDRDTWRKYSKERMKTVSVALVLCLNIGVDPPDVQKPKPCARMECWIDPQGMNPQKAIAKIAMNLQKNYERWQPRARYKNANDPTVDDVRRLCQSMRRNARDERVLFHYNGHGVPKPTDNGEVWVFNKNFTQYIPLSIFDLQTWMNNPSVYVWDCNCAGLIGLFFFGFLNDLDFTPYFIACHIFVVKLF
;
A
#
# COMPACT_ATOMS: atom_id res chain seq x y z
N MET A 1 -77.41 3.62 42.35
CA MET A 1 -77.48 3.22 40.92
C MET A 1 -76.05 3.17 40.40
N LEU A 2 -75.53 1.98 40.10
CA LEU A 2 -74.25 1.85 39.42
C LEU A 2 -74.51 1.93 37.91
N THR A 3 -73.94 2.93 37.25
CA THR A 3 -73.93 3.04 35.78
C THR A 3 -72.87 2.07 35.25
N LEU A 4 -73.28 1.10 34.42
CA LEU A 4 -72.34 0.20 33.74
C LEU A 4 -71.48 1.00 32.74
N PRO A 5 -70.19 0.66 32.55
CA PRO A 5 -69.36 1.29 31.53
C PRO A 5 -69.90 0.92 30.15
N VAL A 6 -70.06 1.92 29.28
CA VAL A 6 -70.36 1.69 27.86
C VAL A 6 -69.10 1.11 27.23
N ASP A 7 -69.17 -0.14 26.81
CA ASP A 7 -68.11 -0.82 26.07
C ASP A 7 -68.07 -0.22 24.65
N ASP A 8 -67.34 0.89 24.47
CA ASP A 8 -67.16 1.56 23.19
C ASP A 8 -66.10 0.83 22.35
N ALA A 9 -66.37 -0.45 22.08
CA ALA A 9 -65.56 -1.31 21.21
C ALA A 9 -65.86 -1.04 19.72
N ARG A 10 -66.06 0.22 19.34
CA ARG A 10 -66.09 0.64 17.93
C ARG A 10 -64.65 0.82 17.47
N THR A 11 -64.04 -0.26 16.99
CA THR A 11 -62.82 -0.17 16.20
C THR A 11 -63.19 0.36 14.82
N ASP A 12 -63.32 1.68 14.70
CA ASP A 12 -63.46 2.32 13.40
C ASP A 12 -62.27 1.93 12.52
N PRO A 13 -62.49 1.57 11.25
CA PRO A 13 -61.40 1.23 10.34
C PRO A 13 -60.47 2.44 10.20
N PRO A 14 -59.14 2.24 10.09
CA PRO A 14 -58.19 3.34 10.04
C PRO A 14 -58.49 4.25 8.86
N LEU A 15 -59.00 5.44 9.16
CA LEU A 15 -59.25 6.48 8.16
C LEU A 15 -57.93 7.15 7.79
N PRO A 16 -57.76 7.60 6.53
CA PRO A 16 -56.55 8.29 6.13
C PRO A 16 -56.42 9.60 6.92
N THR A 17 -55.42 9.65 7.79
CA THR A 17 -55.09 10.82 8.60
C THR A 17 -54.05 11.68 7.89
N TRP A 18 -54.36 12.96 7.67
CA TRP A 18 -53.43 13.94 7.11
C TRP A 18 -52.55 14.55 8.21
N LEU A 19 -51.40 15.10 7.80
CA LEU A 19 -50.43 15.80 8.67
C LEU A 19 -49.88 14.93 9.82
N GLN A 20 -49.79 13.61 9.62
CA GLN A 20 -49.22 12.68 10.61
C GLN A 20 -47.72 12.38 10.40
N GLU A 21 -47.10 12.95 9.37
CA GLU A 21 -45.66 12.75 9.17
C GLU A 21 -44.83 13.38 10.29
N PRO A 22 -43.63 12.84 10.61
CA PRO A 22 -42.77 13.36 11.67
C PRO A 22 -42.51 14.86 11.63
N ARG A 23 -42.44 15.46 10.43
CA ARG A 23 -42.26 16.92 10.25
C ARG A 23 -43.44 17.77 10.75
N HIS A 24 -44.63 17.17 10.90
CA HIS A 24 -45.85 17.84 11.32
C HIS A 24 -46.19 17.53 12.79
N VAL A 25 -45.84 16.33 13.26
CA VAL A 25 -46.18 15.85 14.62
C VAL A 25 -45.05 16.12 15.62
N ASN A 26 -43.79 15.94 15.19
CA ASN A 26 -42.65 16.13 16.08
C ASN A 26 -42.22 17.58 16.09
N LYS A 27 -41.68 18.02 17.23
CA LYS A 27 -41.00 19.31 17.32
C LYS A 27 -39.79 19.29 16.39
N ILE A 28 -39.75 20.22 15.43
CA ILE A 28 -38.61 20.38 14.52
C ILE A 28 -37.43 20.91 15.36
N VAL A 29 -36.49 20.02 15.64
CA VAL A 29 -35.23 20.32 16.33
C VAL A 29 -34.08 20.17 15.34
N GLY A 30 -33.07 21.03 15.45
CA GLY A 30 -31.81 20.82 14.74
C GLY A 30 -31.15 19.54 15.25
N VAL A 31 -30.44 18.84 14.36
CA VAL A 31 -29.63 17.69 14.77
C VAL A 31 -28.59 18.20 15.77
N GLU A 32 -28.48 17.50 16.91
CA GLU A 32 -27.45 17.78 17.90
C GLU A 32 -26.11 17.34 17.30
N GLU A 33 -25.34 18.31 16.77
CA GLU A 33 -23.98 18.04 16.31
C GLU A 33 -23.10 17.79 17.53
N GLU A 34 -22.65 16.55 17.72
CA GLU A 34 -21.64 16.26 18.73
C GLU A 34 -20.35 17.01 18.37
N LEU A 35 -19.79 17.77 19.32
CA LEU A 35 -18.59 18.59 19.12
C LEU A 35 -17.40 17.81 18.54
N GLU A 36 -17.38 16.49 18.75
CA GLU A 36 -16.36 15.58 18.21
C GLU A 36 -16.37 15.54 16.68
N ASP A 37 -17.55 15.50 16.04
CA ASP A 37 -17.67 15.44 14.57
C ASP A 37 -17.23 16.75 13.91
N ARG A 38 -17.56 17.89 14.54
CA ARG A 38 -17.22 19.24 14.03
C ARG A 38 -15.72 19.46 13.90
N ASP A 39 -14.93 18.94 14.83
CA ASP A 39 -13.47 19.14 14.90
C ASP A 39 -12.66 17.93 14.41
N THR A 40 -13.32 16.87 13.95
CA THR A 40 -12.68 15.66 13.42
C THR A 40 -11.67 15.97 12.31
N TRP A 41 -12.02 16.86 11.36
CA TRP A 41 -11.11 17.27 10.28
C TRP A 41 -9.88 18.03 10.80
N ARG A 42 -9.98 18.76 11.91
CA ARG A 42 -8.85 19.46 12.53
C ARG A 42 -7.91 18.50 13.23
N LYS A 43 -8.43 17.44 13.84
CA LYS A 43 -7.64 16.38 14.50
C LYS A 43 -6.77 15.65 13.48
N TYR A 44 -7.34 15.24 12.33
CA TYR A 44 -6.60 14.54 11.27
C TYR A 44 -5.70 15.45 10.41
N SER A 45 -5.94 16.78 10.38
CA SER A 45 -5.13 17.73 9.60
C SER A 45 -3.92 18.30 10.33
N LYS A 46 -3.85 18.15 11.67
CA LYS A 46 -2.78 18.71 12.51
C LYS A 46 -1.41 18.06 12.27
N GLU A 47 -1.37 16.75 12.02
CA GLU A 47 -0.12 16.00 11.90
C GLU A 47 0.19 15.69 10.43
N ARG A 48 0.87 16.64 9.77
CA ARG A 48 1.28 16.47 8.36
C ARG A 48 2.52 15.60 8.25
N MET A 49 2.35 14.28 8.24
CA MET A 49 3.41 13.32 7.94
C MET A 49 4.05 13.61 6.57
N LYS A 50 5.38 13.49 6.48
CA LYS A 50 6.11 13.61 5.21
C LYS A 50 6.88 12.34 4.91
N THR A 51 6.92 11.97 3.64
CA THR A 51 7.87 10.96 3.16
C THR A 51 9.23 11.62 2.96
N VAL A 52 10.19 11.36 3.86
CA VAL A 52 11.51 11.98 3.83
C VAL A 52 12.58 11.12 3.16
N SER A 53 12.36 9.81 3.07
CA SER A 53 13.32 8.86 2.49
C SER A 53 12.63 7.85 1.60
N VAL A 54 13.27 7.51 0.49
CA VAL A 54 12.79 6.55 -0.51
C VAL A 54 13.88 5.54 -0.81
N ALA A 55 13.59 4.27 -0.58
CA ALA A 55 14.42 3.12 -0.93
C ALA A 55 13.86 2.48 -2.21
N LEU A 56 14.67 2.46 -3.27
CA LEU A 56 14.34 1.83 -4.56
C LEU A 56 15.13 0.53 -4.70
N VAL A 57 14.48 -0.60 -4.48
CA VAL A 57 15.07 -1.94 -4.60
C VAL A 57 14.63 -2.54 -5.93
N LEU A 58 15.59 -2.78 -6.81
CA LEU A 58 15.35 -3.33 -8.14
C LEU A 58 16.01 -4.70 -8.24
N CYS A 59 15.19 -5.73 -8.46
CA CYS A 59 15.62 -7.10 -8.68
C CYS A 59 15.21 -7.52 -10.09
N LEU A 60 16.02 -7.15 -11.09
CA LEU A 60 15.68 -7.24 -12.52
C LEU A 60 16.50 -8.29 -13.29
N ASN A 61 17.75 -8.56 -12.86
CA ASN A 61 18.67 -9.51 -13.52
C ASN A 61 18.57 -9.51 -15.06
N ILE A 62 18.82 -8.34 -15.65
CA ILE A 62 18.49 -8.06 -17.05
C ILE A 62 19.13 -9.09 -17.98
N GLY A 63 18.29 -9.73 -18.81
CA GLY A 63 18.70 -10.75 -19.78
C GLY A 63 18.54 -12.20 -19.30
N VAL A 64 18.17 -12.40 -18.03
CA VAL A 64 17.88 -13.72 -17.45
C VAL A 64 16.46 -13.72 -16.90
N ASP A 65 15.61 -14.55 -17.48
CA ASP A 65 14.23 -14.71 -17.00
C ASP A 65 14.17 -15.68 -15.82
N PRO A 66 13.38 -15.40 -14.77
CA PRO A 66 13.22 -16.31 -13.64
C PRO A 66 12.46 -17.58 -14.07
N PRO A 67 12.71 -18.72 -13.42
CA PRO A 67 12.26 -20.04 -13.87
C PRO A 67 10.73 -20.25 -13.85
N ASP A 68 10.02 -19.45 -13.08
CA ASP A 68 8.56 -19.52 -12.88
C ASP A 68 7.76 -18.67 -13.87
N VAL A 69 8.42 -17.83 -14.68
CA VAL A 69 7.76 -16.90 -15.61
C VAL A 69 8.08 -17.28 -17.05
N GLN A 70 7.11 -17.87 -17.73
CA GLN A 70 7.18 -18.06 -19.19
C GLN A 70 6.68 -16.80 -19.89
N LYS A 71 7.61 -16.05 -20.51
CA LYS A 71 7.27 -14.84 -21.26
C LYS A 71 6.74 -15.19 -22.66
N PRO A 72 5.59 -14.64 -23.09
CA PRO A 72 5.09 -14.83 -24.46
C PRO A 72 6.03 -14.19 -25.50
N LYS A 73 5.89 -14.57 -26.77
CA LYS A 73 6.59 -13.92 -27.89
C LYS A 73 5.55 -13.26 -28.81
N PRO A 74 5.49 -11.92 -28.89
CA PRO A 74 6.30 -10.91 -28.21
C PRO A 74 5.97 -10.72 -26.71
N CYS A 75 6.90 -10.18 -25.93
CA CYS A 75 6.69 -9.80 -24.53
C CYS A 75 6.94 -8.31 -24.29
N ALA A 76 6.24 -7.74 -23.31
CA ALA A 76 6.55 -6.41 -22.78
C ALA A 76 7.89 -6.43 -22.06
N ARG A 77 8.80 -5.53 -22.44
CA ARG A 77 10.19 -5.47 -21.94
C ARG A 77 10.61 -4.11 -21.40
N MET A 78 9.84 -3.06 -21.69
CA MET A 78 10.17 -1.72 -21.24
C MET A 78 10.06 -1.63 -19.72
N GLU A 79 11.13 -1.19 -19.08
CA GLU A 79 11.20 -0.98 -17.63
C GLU A 79 11.46 0.50 -17.37
N CYS A 80 10.55 1.15 -16.64
CA CYS A 80 10.60 2.60 -16.40
C CYS A 80 10.86 3.40 -17.69
N TRP A 81 10.15 3.11 -18.78
CA TRP A 81 10.32 3.76 -20.10
C TRP A 81 11.68 3.56 -20.77
N ILE A 82 12.48 2.57 -20.33
CA ILE A 82 13.75 2.19 -20.94
C ILE A 82 13.61 0.77 -21.50
N ASP A 83 13.98 0.58 -22.76
CA ASP A 83 14.17 -0.77 -23.30
C ASP A 83 15.55 -1.29 -22.91
N PRO A 84 15.65 -2.37 -22.11
CA PRO A 84 16.94 -2.97 -21.76
C PRO A 84 17.57 -3.76 -22.91
N GLN A 85 16.83 -4.07 -23.99
CA GLN A 85 17.31 -4.89 -25.09
C GLN A 85 18.50 -4.22 -25.82
N GLY A 86 19.58 -4.99 -26.04
CA GLY A 86 20.78 -4.50 -26.74
C GLY A 86 21.68 -3.56 -25.92
N MET A 87 21.31 -3.25 -24.67
CA MET A 87 22.18 -2.54 -23.74
C MET A 87 23.00 -3.52 -22.90
N ASN A 88 24.17 -3.07 -22.44
CA ASN A 88 24.89 -3.78 -21.37
C ASN A 88 23.98 -3.83 -20.11
N PRO A 89 23.72 -5.02 -19.53
CA PRO A 89 22.82 -5.20 -18.37
C PRO A 89 23.10 -4.25 -17.20
N GLN A 90 24.37 -4.09 -16.81
CA GLN A 90 24.77 -3.20 -15.72
C GLN A 90 24.47 -1.73 -16.02
N LYS A 91 24.59 -1.32 -17.28
CA LYS A 91 24.25 0.04 -17.72
C LYS A 91 22.73 0.23 -17.82
N ALA A 92 22.02 -0.79 -18.25
CA ALA A 92 20.56 -0.76 -18.38
C ALA A 92 19.91 -0.59 -17.00
N ILE A 93 20.28 -1.38 -16.00
CA ILE A 93 19.71 -1.29 -14.65
C ILE A 93 20.00 0.07 -14.00
N ALA A 94 21.20 0.62 -14.18
CA ALA A 94 21.53 1.94 -13.67
C ALA A 94 20.65 3.04 -14.31
N LYS A 95 20.38 2.94 -15.61
CA LYS A 95 19.51 3.88 -16.33
C LYS A 95 18.05 3.76 -15.91
N ILE A 96 17.56 2.54 -15.70
CA ILE A 96 16.22 2.24 -15.19
C ILE A 96 16.06 2.85 -13.78
N ALA A 97 17.01 2.58 -12.87
CA ALA A 97 17.01 3.13 -11.52
C ALA A 97 17.00 4.66 -11.49
N MET A 98 17.82 5.29 -12.34
CA MET A 98 17.85 6.75 -12.46
C MET A 98 16.51 7.31 -12.96
N ASN A 99 15.86 6.64 -13.93
CA ASN A 99 14.58 7.11 -14.44
C ASN A 99 13.45 6.89 -13.44
N LEU A 100 13.45 5.78 -12.72
CA LEU A 100 12.51 5.52 -11.61
C LEU A 100 12.64 6.58 -10.52
N GLN A 101 13.87 6.92 -10.12
CA GLN A 101 14.14 7.98 -9.17
C GLN A 101 13.57 9.32 -9.66
N LYS A 102 13.84 9.71 -10.92
CA LYS A 102 13.28 10.93 -11.52
C LYS A 102 11.75 10.95 -11.52
N ASN A 103 11.10 9.81 -11.74
CA ASN A 103 9.65 9.71 -11.70
C ASN A 103 9.10 9.99 -10.30
N TYR A 104 9.75 9.48 -9.25
CA TYR A 104 9.37 9.79 -7.86
C TYR A 104 9.72 11.22 -7.45
N GLU A 105 10.85 11.76 -7.91
CA GLU A 105 11.28 13.15 -7.62
C GLU A 105 10.26 14.18 -8.12
N ARG A 106 9.50 13.88 -9.18
CA ARG A 106 8.38 14.73 -9.64
C ARG A 106 7.29 14.88 -8.59
N TRP A 107 7.03 13.83 -7.81
CA TRP A 107 6.02 13.82 -6.75
C TRP A 107 6.58 14.32 -5.41
N GLN A 108 7.82 13.96 -5.08
CA GLN A 108 8.48 14.36 -3.84
C GLN A 108 9.96 14.72 -4.08
N PRO A 109 10.29 15.96 -4.46
CA PRO A 109 11.65 16.34 -4.86
C PRO A 109 12.63 16.47 -3.68
N ARG A 110 12.13 16.66 -2.45
CA ARG A 110 12.98 16.91 -1.26
C ARG A 110 13.33 15.65 -0.47
N ALA A 111 12.79 14.49 -0.87
CA ALA A 111 13.12 13.23 -0.20
C ALA A 111 14.54 12.77 -0.56
N ARG A 112 15.13 11.99 0.34
CA ARG A 112 16.40 11.32 0.09
C ARG A 112 16.16 10.00 -0.63
N TYR A 113 16.65 9.90 -1.86
CA TYR A 113 16.59 8.68 -2.67
C TYR A 113 17.85 7.84 -2.50
N LYS A 114 17.70 6.53 -2.36
CA LYS A 114 18.77 5.56 -2.61
C LYS A 114 18.23 4.38 -3.38
N ASN A 115 19.02 3.91 -4.33
CA ASN A 115 18.78 2.72 -5.10
C ASN A 115 19.66 1.56 -4.65
N ALA A 116 19.13 0.36 -4.77
CA ALA A 116 19.84 -0.90 -4.63
C ALA A 116 19.49 -1.75 -5.85
N ASN A 117 20.48 -1.92 -6.73
CA ASN A 117 20.33 -2.58 -8.02
C ASN A 117 20.84 -4.03 -7.90
N ASP A 118 19.98 -4.99 -8.16
CA ASP A 118 20.17 -6.43 -7.94
C ASP A 118 20.86 -6.75 -6.59
N PRO A 119 20.29 -6.31 -5.45
CA PRO A 119 20.98 -6.38 -4.16
C PRO A 119 20.96 -7.76 -3.51
N THR A 120 21.83 -7.93 -2.52
CA THR A 120 21.76 -9.02 -1.55
C THR A 120 20.87 -8.67 -0.35
N VAL A 121 20.51 -9.68 0.45
CA VAL A 121 19.76 -9.49 1.71
C VAL A 121 20.45 -8.47 2.63
N ASP A 122 21.78 -8.56 2.75
CA ASP A 122 22.56 -7.63 3.58
C ASP A 122 22.52 -6.19 3.06
N ASP A 123 22.51 -6.02 1.74
CA ASP A 123 22.42 -4.69 1.12
C ASP A 123 21.04 -4.06 1.38
N VAL A 124 19.97 -4.86 1.23
CA VAL A 124 18.60 -4.42 1.55
C VAL A 124 18.47 -4.08 3.04
N ARG A 125 19.01 -4.93 3.93
CA ARG A 125 19.03 -4.67 5.39
C ARG A 125 19.72 -3.35 5.72
N ARG A 126 20.94 -3.14 5.22
CA ARG A 126 21.72 -1.91 5.45
C ARG A 126 21.00 -0.69 4.88
N LEU A 127 20.38 -0.81 3.72
CA LEU A 127 19.60 0.25 3.09
C LEU A 127 18.42 0.65 3.99
N CYS A 128 17.57 -0.31 4.37
CA CYS A 128 16.38 -0.07 5.18
C CYS A 128 16.72 0.53 6.55
N GLN A 129 17.68 -0.08 7.26
CA GLN A 129 18.13 0.41 8.56
C GLN A 129 18.80 1.79 8.46
N SER A 130 19.50 2.08 7.36
CA SER A 130 20.05 3.42 7.13
C SER A 130 18.93 4.44 6.91
N MET A 131 17.89 4.11 6.15
CA MET A 131 16.78 5.04 5.89
C MET A 131 15.94 5.30 7.13
N ARG A 132 15.55 4.27 7.88
CA ARG A 132 14.81 4.43 9.13
C ARG A 132 15.58 5.31 10.12
N ARG A 133 16.87 5.05 10.37
CA ARG A 133 17.69 5.87 11.28
C ARG A 133 17.71 7.35 10.90
N ASN A 134 17.70 7.67 9.60
CA ASN A 134 17.69 9.06 9.13
C ASN A 134 16.30 9.70 9.18
N ALA A 135 15.23 8.92 8.96
CA ALA A 135 13.87 9.41 8.94
C ALA A 135 13.27 9.65 10.34
N ARG A 136 13.78 8.97 11.38
CA ARG A 136 13.22 9.03 12.75
C ARG A 136 11.72 8.66 12.70
N ASP A 137 10.86 9.63 13.03
CA ASP A 137 9.40 9.49 13.09
C ASP A 137 8.72 9.84 11.76
N GLU A 138 9.47 10.24 10.74
CA GLU A 138 8.94 10.54 9.41
C GLU A 138 8.81 9.27 8.57
N ARG A 139 8.02 9.38 7.49
CA ARG A 139 7.66 8.25 6.64
C ARG A 139 8.81 7.86 5.71
N VAL A 140 9.04 6.56 5.59
CA VAL A 140 9.97 5.97 4.61
C VAL A 140 9.17 5.19 3.56
N LEU A 141 9.44 5.44 2.28
CA LEU A 141 8.88 4.64 1.18
C LEU A 141 9.87 3.55 0.77
N PHE A 142 9.40 2.32 0.65
CA PHE A 142 10.13 1.19 0.10
C PHE A 142 9.46 0.74 -1.19
N HIS A 143 10.15 0.87 -2.31
CA HIS A 143 9.71 0.36 -3.60
C HIS A 143 10.53 -0.89 -3.92
N TYR A 144 9.86 -2.00 -4.18
CA TYR A 144 10.47 -3.24 -4.63
C TYR A 144 9.93 -3.59 -6.00
N ASN A 145 10.84 -3.74 -6.96
CA ASN A 145 10.54 -4.32 -8.27
C ASN A 145 11.21 -5.71 -8.35
N GLY A 146 10.40 -6.75 -8.56
CA GLY A 146 10.80 -8.15 -8.57
C GLY A 146 10.62 -8.85 -9.92
N HIS A 147 10.75 -8.15 -11.05
CA HIS A 147 10.52 -8.76 -12.38
C HIS A 147 11.59 -9.78 -12.83
N GLY A 148 12.79 -9.74 -12.24
CA GLY A 148 13.91 -10.64 -12.55
C GLY A 148 14.07 -11.83 -11.61
N VAL A 149 13.12 -12.00 -10.68
CA VAL A 149 13.15 -13.04 -9.64
C VAL A 149 11.82 -13.79 -9.62
N PRO A 150 11.74 -14.96 -8.96
CA PRO A 150 10.49 -15.68 -8.84
C PRO A 150 9.40 -14.89 -8.12
N LYS A 151 8.15 -15.30 -8.32
CA LYS A 151 7.00 -14.75 -7.60
C LYS A 151 7.15 -14.93 -6.09
N PRO A 152 6.59 -14.01 -5.28
CA PRO A 152 6.55 -14.15 -3.82
C PRO A 152 5.95 -15.48 -3.38
N THR A 153 6.39 -15.99 -2.23
CA THR A 153 5.93 -17.27 -1.68
C THR A 153 4.67 -17.10 -0.83
N ASP A 154 3.91 -18.19 -0.69
CA ASP A 154 2.80 -18.30 0.25
C ASP A 154 3.25 -18.35 1.72
N ASN A 155 4.53 -18.10 2.02
CA ASN A 155 5.05 -17.97 3.38
C ASN A 155 5.38 -16.50 3.74
N GLY A 156 5.11 -15.57 2.83
CA GLY A 156 5.43 -14.15 3.05
C GLY A 156 6.90 -13.82 2.78
N GLU A 157 7.49 -14.41 1.75
CA GLU A 157 8.86 -14.12 1.33
C GLU A 157 8.88 -13.50 -0.07
N VAL A 158 9.79 -12.53 -0.25
CA VAL A 158 10.17 -11.99 -1.56
C VAL A 158 11.58 -12.42 -1.90
N TRP A 159 11.99 -12.27 -3.16
CA TRP A 159 13.27 -12.81 -3.62
C TRP A 159 14.28 -11.71 -3.90
N VAL A 160 15.52 -11.93 -3.50
CA VAL A 160 16.70 -11.11 -3.83
C VAL A 160 17.83 -12.00 -4.34
N PHE A 161 19.01 -11.44 -4.61
CA PHE A 161 20.14 -12.20 -5.16
C PHE A 161 21.18 -12.54 -4.10
N ASN A 162 22.01 -13.54 -4.40
CA ASN A 162 23.31 -13.67 -3.76
C ASN A 162 24.37 -12.83 -4.51
N LYS A 163 25.57 -12.67 -3.92
CA LYS A 163 26.65 -11.85 -4.49
C LYS A 163 27.10 -12.30 -5.89
N ASN A 164 26.93 -13.58 -6.19
CA ASN A 164 27.41 -14.19 -7.43
C ASN A 164 26.30 -14.34 -8.49
N PHE A 165 25.07 -13.88 -8.20
CA PHE A 165 23.89 -14.03 -9.08
C PHE A 165 23.61 -15.46 -9.52
N THR A 166 23.93 -16.45 -8.67
CA THR A 166 23.71 -17.87 -8.96
C THR A 166 22.44 -18.42 -8.34
N GLN A 167 21.92 -17.77 -7.29
CA GLN A 167 20.77 -18.22 -6.53
C GLN A 167 19.88 -17.03 -6.14
N TYR A 168 18.58 -17.28 -6.15
CA TYR A 168 17.59 -16.42 -5.52
C TYR A 168 17.56 -16.73 -4.03
N ILE A 169 17.66 -15.70 -3.21
CA ILE A 169 17.67 -15.80 -1.75
C ILE A 169 16.32 -15.27 -1.24
N PRO A 170 15.58 -16.04 -0.43
CA PRO A 170 14.34 -15.56 0.16
C PRO A 170 14.64 -14.49 1.21
N LEU A 171 13.85 -13.42 1.16
CA LEU A 171 13.82 -12.33 2.12
C LEU A 171 12.44 -12.32 2.77
N SER A 172 12.40 -12.57 4.08
CA SER A 172 11.17 -12.51 4.85
C SER A 172 10.61 -11.09 4.89
N ILE A 173 9.31 -10.95 4.62
CA ILE A 173 8.58 -9.68 4.77
C ILE A 173 8.64 -9.20 6.23
N PHE A 174 8.64 -10.12 7.20
CA PHE A 174 8.73 -9.81 8.63
C PHE A 174 10.03 -9.10 8.99
N ASP A 175 11.16 -9.61 8.47
CA ASP A 175 12.46 -8.98 8.67
C ASP A 175 12.50 -7.59 8.05
N LEU A 176 11.93 -7.45 6.85
CA LEU A 176 11.83 -6.16 6.16
C LEU A 176 10.99 -5.14 6.96
N GLN A 177 9.84 -5.55 7.50
CA GLN A 177 9.01 -4.71 8.37
C GLN A 177 9.78 -4.28 9.61
N THR A 178 10.52 -5.20 10.24
CA THR A 178 11.36 -4.91 11.40
C THR A 178 12.44 -3.87 11.08
N TRP A 179 13.09 -3.96 9.92
CA TRP A 179 14.14 -3.00 9.53
C TRP A 179 13.59 -1.63 9.12
N MET A 180 12.43 -1.63 8.48
CA MET A 180 11.79 -0.42 7.98
C MET A 180 11.04 0.33 9.07
N ASN A 181 10.43 -0.36 10.04
CA ASN A 181 9.65 0.17 11.17
C ASN A 181 8.55 1.18 10.74
N ASN A 182 7.75 1.65 11.69
CA ASN A 182 6.77 2.72 11.48
C ASN A 182 7.39 4.12 11.54
N PRO A 183 6.84 5.10 10.82
CA PRO A 183 5.83 4.97 9.76
C PRO A 183 6.46 4.63 8.41
N SER A 184 5.93 3.66 7.66
CA SER A 184 6.45 3.24 6.36
C SER A 184 5.36 2.99 5.32
N VAL A 185 5.73 3.08 4.05
CA VAL A 185 4.89 2.77 2.88
C VAL A 185 5.65 1.82 1.96
N TYR A 186 4.95 0.82 1.46
CA TYR A 186 5.52 -0.20 0.59
C TYR A 186 4.86 -0.16 -0.78
N VAL A 187 5.67 -0.31 -1.83
CA VAL A 187 5.24 -0.44 -3.22
C VAL A 187 5.82 -1.74 -3.76
N TRP A 188 4.95 -2.63 -4.21
CA TRP A 188 5.31 -3.96 -4.68
C TRP A 188 5.01 -4.10 -6.18
N ASP A 189 6.05 -4.07 -6.99
CA ASP A 189 5.99 -4.24 -8.44
C ASP A 189 6.58 -5.62 -8.80
N CYS A 190 5.76 -6.66 -8.69
CA CYS A 190 6.17 -8.03 -8.98
C CYS A 190 4.97 -8.88 -9.41
N ASN A 191 5.26 -10.02 -10.04
CA ASN A 191 4.22 -11.00 -10.35
C ASN A 191 3.60 -11.54 -9.05
N CYS A 192 2.27 -11.67 -9.01
CA CYS A 192 1.54 -12.16 -7.83
C CYS A 192 1.75 -11.31 -6.55
N ALA A 193 1.96 -10.00 -6.66
CA ALA A 193 2.10 -9.08 -5.51
C ALA A 193 0.95 -9.15 -4.49
N GLY A 194 -0.24 -9.63 -4.88
CA GLY A 194 -1.37 -9.85 -3.97
C GLY A 194 -1.07 -10.81 -2.81
N LEU A 195 -0.16 -11.78 -3.00
CA LEU A 195 0.28 -12.70 -1.94
C LEU A 195 0.97 -11.93 -0.80
N ILE A 196 1.79 -10.95 -1.14
CA ILE A 196 2.46 -10.08 -0.16
C ILE A 196 1.41 -9.33 0.67
N GLY A 197 0.37 -8.80 0.04
CA GLY A 197 -0.70 -8.09 0.72
C GLY A 197 -1.45 -8.93 1.76
N LEU A 198 -1.77 -10.19 1.42
CA LEU A 198 -2.43 -11.12 2.34
C LEU A 198 -1.60 -11.36 3.62
N PHE A 199 -0.27 -11.46 3.47
CA PHE A 199 0.65 -11.60 4.60
C PHE A 199 0.71 -10.35 5.49
N PHE A 200 0.66 -9.15 4.90
CA PHE A 200 0.63 -7.92 5.68
C PHE A 200 -0.63 -7.84 6.57
N PHE A 201 -1.82 -8.19 6.06
CA PHE A 201 -3.05 -8.07 6.86
C PHE A 201 -3.18 -9.15 7.95
N GLY A 202 -2.66 -10.36 7.73
CA GLY A 202 -2.70 -11.43 8.75
C GLY A 202 -1.91 -11.09 10.01
N PHE A 203 -0.77 -10.41 9.87
CA PHE A 203 0.12 -10.08 10.99
C PHE A 203 -0.20 -8.75 11.69
N LEU A 204 -0.89 -7.81 11.04
CA LEU A 204 -1.21 -6.50 11.62
C LEU A 204 -2.27 -6.55 12.74
N ASN A 205 -2.92 -7.69 12.95
CA ASN A 205 -3.85 -7.87 14.07
C ASN A 205 -3.12 -8.25 15.38
N ASP A 206 -1.87 -8.70 15.33
CA ASP A 206 -1.13 -9.21 16.51
C ASP A 206 -0.16 -8.19 17.13
N LEU A 207 0.10 -7.08 16.43
CA LEU A 207 0.95 -5.98 16.90
C LEU A 207 0.12 -4.71 16.71
N ASP A 208 -0.06 -3.88 17.74
CA ASP A 208 -0.69 -2.55 17.72
C ASP A 208 0.04 -1.60 16.75
N PHE A 209 0.02 -1.91 15.47
CA PHE A 209 0.83 -1.36 14.41
C PHE A 209 -0.15 -0.90 13.33
N THR A 210 -0.35 0.41 13.21
CA THR A 210 -1.13 0.99 12.11
C THR A 210 -0.20 1.55 11.04
N PRO A 211 0.43 0.72 10.18
CA PRO A 211 0.99 1.25 8.96
C PRO A 211 -0.16 1.63 8.03
N TYR A 212 -0.09 2.85 7.47
CA TYR A 212 -0.93 3.23 6.36
C TYR A 212 -0.54 2.40 5.14
N PHE A 213 -1.21 1.26 4.96
CA PHE A 213 -1.04 0.39 3.82
C PHE A 213 -1.67 1.05 2.60
N ILE A 214 -0.84 1.75 1.82
CA ILE A 214 -1.21 2.04 0.44
C ILE A 214 -0.81 0.80 -0.36
N ALA A 215 -1.70 -0.20 -0.41
CA ALA A 215 -1.73 -1.12 -1.54
C ALA A 215 -2.17 -0.30 -2.75
N CYS A 216 -1.23 0.47 -3.27
CA CYS A 216 -1.34 0.89 -4.63
C CYS A 216 -1.00 -0.38 -5.40
N HIS A 217 -2.02 -1.03 -5.97
CA HIS A 217 -1.88 -1.58 -7.29
C HIS A 217 -1.31 -0.45 -8.16
N ILE A 218 0.00 -0.20 -8.08
CA ILE A 218 0.71 0.44 -9.16
C ILE A 218 0.71 -0.64 -10.23
N PHE A 219 -0.44 -0.75 -10.91
CA PHE A 219 -0.45 -0.86 -12.35
C PHE A 219 0.45 0.29 -12.85
N VAL A 220 1.78 0.08 -12.86
CA VAL A 220 2.57 0.65 -13.94
C VAL A 220 2.05 -0.10 -15.14
N VAL A 221 0.96 0.42 -15.70
CA VAL A 221 0.55 0.36 -17.10
C VAL A 221 1.31 -0.74 -17.88
N LYS A 222 0.94 -2.01 -17.64
CA LYS A 222 0.96 -3.04 -18.68
C LYS A 222 -0.36 -2.89 -19.43
N LEU A 223 -0.51 -1.76 -20.12
CA LEU A 223 -1.61 -1.53 -21.05
C LEU A 223 -1.02 -0.80 -22.25
N PHE A 224 -1.01 -1.56 -23.34
CA PHE A 224 -0.48 -1.33 -24.68
C PHE A 224 1.02 -1.57 -24.86
#